data_AF-N9G7R9-F1
#
_entry.id   AF-N9G7R9-F1
#
_cell.length_a   1.000
_cell.length_b   1.000
_cell.length_c   1.000
_cell.angle_alpha   90.00
_cell.angle_beta   90.00
_cell.angle_gamma   90.00
#
_symmetry.space_group_name_H-M   'P 1'
#
loop_
_entity.id
_entity.type
_entity.pdbx_description
1 polymer ?
#
loop_
_entity_poly.entity_id
_entity_poly.type
_entity_poly.pdbx_seq_one_letter_code
_entity_poly.pdbx_strand_id
1 'polypeptide(L)'
;MLTLILVLGFLTIAICPIGCALYAEAKLQNEDRKKILFWLGFIPGTCLFILYAVLKPNDPPVIPSKECGVVQFYQMHKVRGGNEFERVSIRFDGAQYSRHLFFDKHLDKIPQGQKACFEYLDKFKYPHLSESKFVQWIEPNEM
;
A
#
# COMPACT_ATOMS: atom_id res chain seq x y z
N MET A 1 -6.51 -0.16 -15.16
CA MET A 1 -7.54 0.87 -14.86
C MET A 1 -6.90 2.17 -14.38
N LEU A 2 -6.14 2.18 -13.27
CA LEU A 2 -5.42 3.37 -12.77
C LEU A 2 -4.43 3.98 -13.79
N THR A 3 -3.69 3.15 -14.51
CA THR A 3 -2.78 3.57 -15.58
C THR A 3 -3.50 4.31 -16.72
N LEU A 4 -4.73 3.91 -17.06
CA LEU A 4 -5.53 4.56 -18.09
C LEU A 4 -6.02 5.94 -17.63
N ILE A 5 -6.42 6.07 -16.36
CA ILE A 5 -6.79 7.36 -15.75
C ILE A 5 -5.58 8.32 -15.74
N LEU A 6 -4.40 7.82 -15.38
CA LEU A 6 -3.16 8.60 -15.39
C LEU A 6 -2.85 9.14 -16.80
N VAL A 7 -2.90 8.27 -17.82
CA VAL A 7 -2.64 8.65 -19.22
C VAL A 7 -3.68 9.67 -19.71
N LEU A 8 -4.96 9.48 -19.39
CA LEU A 8 -6.02 10.45 -19.71
C LEU A 8 -5.78 11.80 -19.02
N GLY A 9 -5.32 11.81 -17.76
CA GLY A 9 -4.96 13.03 -17.04
C GLY A 9 -3.86 13.82 -17.77
N PHE A 10 -2.81 13.14 -18.22
CA PHE A 10 -1.75 13.76 -19.02
C PHE A 10 -2.20 14.28 -20.38
N LEU A 11 -3.09 13.56 -21.06
CA LEU A 11 -3.61 14.01 -22.36
C LEU A 11 -4.51 15.24 -22.21
N THR A 12 -5.44 15.20 -21.25
CA THR A 12 -6.41 16.27 -21.02
C THR A 12 -5.77 17.55 -20.50
N ILE A 13 -4.78 17.46 -19.60
CA ILE A 13 -4.10 18.64 -19.06
C ILE A 13 -3.31 19.42 -20.13
N ALA A 14 -2.95 18.78 -21.25
CA ALA A 14 -2.30 19.44 -22.38
C ALA A 14 -3.31 19.87 -23.45
N ILE A 15 -4.21 18.97 -23.87
CA ILE A 15 -5.11 19.19 -25.01
C ILE A 15 -6.21 20.20 -24.67
N CYS A 16 -6.80 20.14 -23.48
CA CYS A 16 -7.88 21.04 -23.09
C CYS A 16 -7.47 22.52 -23.05
N PRO A 17 -6.36 22.92 -22.39
CA PRO A 17 -5.95 24.33 -22.39
C PRO A 17 -5.51 24.82 -23.78
N ILE A 18 -4.91 23.97 -24.62
CA ILE A 18 -4.61 24.32 -26.02
C ILE A 18 -5.91 24.58 -26.80
N GLY A 19 -6.90 23.69 -26.68
CA GLY A 19 -8.21 23.87 -27.31
C GLY A 19 -8.93 25.14 -26.82
N CYS A 20 -8.89 25.40 -25.51
CA CYS A 20 -9.43 26.63 -24.92
C CYS A 20 -8.71 27.88 -25.43
N ALA A 21 -7.38 27.86 -25.59
CA ALA A 21 -6.61 28.97 -26.14
C ALA A 21 -6.99 29.24 -27.60
N LEU A 22 -7.03 28.21 -28.45
CA LEU A 22 -7.42 28.36 -29.86
C LEU A 22 -8.84 28.90 -30.02
N TYR A 23 -9.78 28.40 -29.21
CA TYR A 23 -11.15 28.93 -29.19
C TYR A 23 -11.21 30.37 -28.68
N ALA A 24 -10.43 30.70 -27.66
CA ALA A 24 -10.37 32.03 -27.08
C ALA A 24 -9.86 33.06 -28.09
N GLU A 25 -8.79 32.75 -28.82
CA GLU A 25 -8.28 33.62 -29.88
C GLU A 25 -9.27 33.79 -31.03
N ALA A 26 -9.98 32.72 -31.39
CA ALA A 26 -10.92 32.76 -32.50
C ALA A 26 -12.22 33.56 -32.20
N LYS A 27 -12.63 33.65 -30.92
CA LYS A 27 -13.99 34.11 -30.58
C LYS A 27 -14.09 35.14 -29.47
N LEU A 28 -13.06 35.34 -28.64
CA LEU A 28 -13.08 36.32 -27.57
C LEU A 28 -12.19 37.53 -27.90
N GLN A 29 -12.77 38.73 -27.79
CA GLN A 29 -12.02 39.99 -27.95
C GLN A 29 -11.40 40.50 -26.64
N ASN A 30 -11.89 40.01 -25.50
CA ASN A 30 -11.43 40.46 -24.18
C ASN A 30 -10.31 39.55 -23.66
N GLU A 31 -9.12 40.11 -23.48
CA GLU A 31 -7.91 39.44 -22.99
C GLU A 31 -8.07 38.76 -21.63
N ASP A 32 -8.79 39.38 -20.69
CA ASP A 32 -9.01 38.79 -19.36
C ASP A 32 -9.86 37.51 -19.46
N ARG A 33 -10.86 37.51 -20.34
CA ARG A 33 -11.68 36.32 -20.57
C ARG A 33 -10.91 35.20 -21.27
N LYS A 34 -9.96 35.53 -22.17
CA LYS A 34 -9.08 34.54 -22.79
C LYS A 34 -8.23 33.83 -21.73
N LYS A 35 -7.61 34.60 -20.84
CA LYS A 35 -6.82 34.07 -19.72
C LYS A 35 -7.65 33.19 -18.80
N ILE A 36 -8.84 33.63 -18.41
CA ILE A 36 -9.74 32.84 -17.55
C ILE A 36 -10.11 31.51 -18.22
N LEU A 37 -10.46 31.52 -19.51
CA LEU A 37 -10.83 30.30 -20.23
C LEU A 37 -9.64 29.33 -20.38
N PHE A 38 -8.45 29.85 -20.61
CA PHE A 38 -7.22 29.04 -20.63
C PHE A 38 -6.98 28.34 -19.28
N TRP A 39 -7.10 29.06 -18.16
CA TRP A 39 -6.96 28.48 -16.82
C TRP A 39 -8.05 27.45 -16.50
N LEU A 40 -9.29 27.69 -16.92
CA LEU A 40 -10.39 26.72 -16.79
C LEU A 40 -10.11 25.41 -17.55
N GLY A 41 -9.36 25.47 -18.65
CA GLY A 41 -8.95 24.30 -19.42
C GLY A 41 -8.10 23.28 -18.65
N PHE A 42 -7.42 23.69 -17.57
CA PHE A 42 -6.62 22.78 -16.73
C PHE A 42 -7.45 21.97 -15.74
N ILE A 43 -8.65 22.46 -15.37
CA ILE A 43 -9.54 21.81 -14.38
C ILE A 43 -9.85 20.35 -14.71
N PRO A 44 -10.27 19.97 -15.93
CA PRO A 44 -10.56 18.56 -16.22
C PRO A 44 -9.34 17.65 -16.02
N GLY A 45 -8.14 18.11 -16.38
CA GLY A 45 -6.89 17.37 -16.16
C GLY A 45 -6.56 17.21 -14.67
N THR A 46 -6.67 18.29 -13.89
CA THR A 46 -6.39 18.23 -12.45
C THR A 46 -7.39 17.36 -11.69
N CYS A 47 -8.68 17.37 -12.06
CA CYS A 47 -9.68 16.47 -11.50
C CYS A 47 -9.32 14.99 -11.71
N LEU A 48 -8.80 14.63 -12.89
CA LEU A 48 -8.36 13.25 -13.16
C LEU A 48 -7.13 12.85 -12.34
N PHE A 49 -6.20 13.77 -12.09
CA PHE A 49 -5.05 13.51 -11.21
C PHE A 49 -5.47 13.35 -9.75
N ILE A 50 -6.43 14.15 -9.27
CA ILE A 50 -7.00 14.00 -7.93
C ILE A 50 -7.68 12.64 -7.81
N LEU A 51 -8.50 12.25 -8.80
CA LEU A 51 -9.15 10.95 -8.83
C LEU A 51 -8.13 9.81 -8.82
N TYR A 52 -7.06 9.91 -9.61
CA TYR A 52 -5.97 8.94 -9.59
C TYR A 52 -5.32 8.84 -8.21
N ALA A 53 -5.05 9.96 -7.55
CA ALA A 53 -4.45 9.97 -6.22
C ALA A 53 -5.37 9.31 -5.17
N VAL A 54 -6.68 9.53 -5.25
CA VAL A 54 -7.68 8.91 -4.36
C VAL A 54 -7.79 7.40 -4.60
N LEU A 55 -7.76 6.98 -5.86
CA LEU A 55 -7.93 5.57 -6.23
C LEU A 55 -6.64 4.76 -6.17
N LYS A 56 -5.47 5.41 -6.12
CA LYS A 56 -4.18 4.73 -6.03
C LYS A 56 -4.12 4.02 -4.67
N PRO A 57 -3.96 2.67 -4.63
CA PRO A 57 -3.77 1.97 -3.37
C PRO A 57 -2.51 2.50 -2.69
N ASN A 58 -2.60 2.78 -1.39
CA ASN A 58 -1.51 3.36 -0.61
C ASN A 58 -0.32 2.42 -0.48
N ASP A 59 -0.57 1.11 -0.51
CA ASP A 59 0.47 0.09 -0.39
C ASP A 59 0.51 -0.77 -1.65
N PRO A 60 1.71 -1.02 -2.23
CA PRO A 60 1.85 -2.02 -3.28
C PRO A 60 1.39 -3.39 -2.74
N PRO A 61 0.87 -4.29 -3.58
CA PRO A 61 0.39 -5.59 -3.13
C PRO A 61 1.52 -6.36 -2.44
N VAL A 62 1.42 -6.49 -1.13
CA VAL A 62 2.34 -7.29 -0.31
C VAL A 62 1.84 -8.72 -0.32
N ILE A 63 2.58 -9.61 -0.97
CA ILE A 63 2.22 -11.02 -1.04
C ILE A 63 2.82 -11.68 0.21
N PRO A 64 1.99 -12.35 1.05
CA PRO A 64 2.51 -13.07 2.20
C PRO A 64 3.45 -14.19 1.75
N SER A 65 4.54 -14.36 2.48
CA SER A 65 5.46 -15.49 2.30
C SER A 65 5.03 -16.61 3.23
N LYS A 66 5.10 -17.85 2.76
CA LYS A 66 4.73 -19.05 3.51
C LYS A 66 6.00 -19.73 4.01
N GLU A 67 6.02 -20.10 5.29
CA GLU A 67 7.16 -20.81 5.89
C GLU A 67 6.68 -21.68 7.06
N CYS A 68 7.42 -22.74 7.39
CA CYS A 68 7.18 -23.52 8.60
C CYS A 68 8.28 -23.27 9.63
N GLY A 69 7.95 -23.48 10.88
CA GLY A 69 8.91 -23.39 11.95
C GLY A 69 8.37 -23.85 13.28
N VAL A 70 9.22 -23.78 14.30
CA VAL A 70 8.87 -24.13 15.67
C VAL A 70 8.60 -22.86 16.47
N VAL A 71 7.42 -22.77 17.08
CA VAL A 71 7.03 -21.65 17.94
C VAL A 71 7.88 -21.69 19.20
N GLN A 72 8.62 -20.61 19.47
CA GLN A 72 9.50 -20.51 20.63
C GLN A 72 8.77 -19.87 21.81
N PHE A 73 8.23 -18.67 21.64
CA PHE A 73 7.49 -17.99 22.71
C PHE A 73 6.72 -16.79 22.14
N TYR A 74 5.74 -16.34 22.91
CA TYR A 74 5.03 -15.08 22.68
C TYR A 74 5.52 -14.04 23.68
N GLN A 75 5.81 -12.83 23.22
CA GLN A 75 6.30 -11.73 24.04
C GLN A 75 5.39 -10.52 23.89
N MET A 76 4.83 -10.07 25.01
CA MET A 76 4.04 -8.84 25.07
C MET A 76 4.97 -7.64 25.27
N HIS A 77 4.79 -6.63 24.43
CA HIS A 77 5.52 -5.37 24.49
C HIS A 77 4.55 -4.21 24.71
N LYS A 78 4.95 -3.27 25.56
CA LYS A 78 4.19 -2.03 25.82
C LYS A 78 4.90 -0.86 25.16
N VAL A 79 4.19 -0.12 24.30
CA VAL A 79 4.68 1.14 23.75
C VAL A 79 4.40 2.27 24.75
N ARG A 80 5.30 3.25 24.82
CA ARG A 80 5.03 4.54 25.50
C ARG A 80 3.78 5.16 24.86
N GLY A 81 2.68 5.21 25.61
CA GLY A 81 1.37 5.65 25.12
C GLY A 81 0.23 4.65 25.37
N GLY A 82 0.50 3.48 25.95
CA GLY A 82 -0.53 2.54 26.43
C GLY A 82 -0.93 1.46 25.43
N ASN A 83 -0.43 1.51 24.19
CA ASN A 83 -0.67 0.46 23.21
C ASN A 83 0.21 -0.75 23.50
N GLU A 84 -0.44 -1.90 23.76
CA GLU A 84 0.21 -3.19 23.95
C GLU A 84 0.13 -4.00 22.67
N PHE A 85 1.28 -4.50 22.19
CA PHE A 85 1.36 -5.39 21.04
C PHE A 85 2.09 -6.68 21.39
N GLU A 86 1.71 -7.75 20.72
CA GLU A 86 2.31 -9.07 20.92
C GLU A 86 3.26 -9.38 19.78
N ARG A 87 4.35 -10.09 20.10
CA ARG A 87 5.26 -10.65 19.10
C ARG A 87 5.37 -12.14 19.30
N VAL A 88 5.36 -12.89 18.21
CA VAL A 88 5.68 -14.31 18.22
C VAL A 88 7.12 -14.50 17.76
N SER A 89 7.88 -15.30 18.51
CA SER A 89 9.21 -15.74 18.16
C SER A 89 9.11 -17.13 17.54
N ILE A 90 9.44 -17.27 16.26
CA ILE A 90 9.40 -18.55 15.55
C ILE A 90 10.78 -18.84 14.98
N ARG A 91 11.28 -20.05 15.22
CA ARG A 91 12.49 -20.54 14.55
C ARG A 91 12.08 -21.20 13.25
N PHE A 92 12.43 -20.56 12.14
CA PHE A 92 12.08 -21.04 10.80
C PHE A 92 12.84 -22.33 10.50
N ASP A 93 12.24 -23.21 9.71
CA ASP A 93 12.90 -24.44 9.28
C ASP A 93 14.20 -24.10 8.51
N GLY A 94 15.31 -24.74 8.91
CA GLY A 94 16.63 -24.46 8.34
C GLY A 94 17.33 -23.19 8.85
N ALA A 95 16.66 -22.34 9.64
CA ALA A 95 17.27 -21.14 10.20
C ALA A 95 17.90 -21.40 11.58
N GLN A 96 19.10 -20.87 11.80
CA GLN A 96 19.77 -20.95 13.12
C GLN A 96 19.18 -19.97 14.15
N TYR A 97 18.51 -18.91 13.69
CA TYR A 97 18.00 -17.84 14.54
C TYR A 97 16.48 -17.75 14.47
N SER A 98 15.86 -17.43 15.62
CA SER A 98 14.44 -17.13 15.71
C SER A 98 14.13 -15.76 15.13
N ARG A 99 13.04 -15.65 14.39
CA ARG A 99 12.51 -14.38 13.90
C ARG A 99 11.36 -13.92 14.78
N HIS A 100 11.34 -12.62 15.06
CA HIS A 100 10.24 -11.97 15.76
C HIS A 100 9.27 -11.38 14.74
N LEU A 101 8.02 -11.82 14.80
CA LEU A 101 6.94 -11.32 13.95
C LEU A 101 5.90 -10.64 14.82
N PHE A 102 5.38 -9.50 14.38
CA PHE A 102 4.24 -8.86 15.01
C PHE A 102 3.04 -9.81 14.96
N PHE A 103 2.46 -10.15 16.11
CA PHE A 103 1.37 -11.09 16.24
C PHE A 103 0.08 -10.35 16.61
N ASP A 104 -0.96 -10.54 15.80
CA ASP A 104 -2.26 -9.93 16.04
C ASP A 104 -3.00 -10.66 17.17
N LYS A 105 -3.69 -9.93 18.04
CA LYS A 105 -4.36 -10.48 19.22
C LYS A 105 -5.56 -11.36 18.86
N HIS A 106 -6.06 -11.25 17.63
CA HIS A 106 -7.20 -12.01 17.13
C HIS A 106 -6.86 -13.41 16.62
N LEU A 107 -5.57 -13.77 16.58
CA LEU A 107 -5.12 -15.06 16.06
C LEU A 107 -4.91 -16.07 17.19
N ASP A 108 -5.32 -17.31 16.95
CA ASP A 108 -5.15 -18.39 17.91
C ASP A 108 -3.66 -18.68 18.16
N LYS A 109 -3.31 -18.91 19.42
CA LYS A 109 -1.92 -19.20 19.81
C LYS A 109 -1.65 -20.68 19.69
N ILE A 110 -0.57 -21.01 18.98
CA ILE A 110 -0.06 -22.37 18.95
C ILE A 110 0.90 -22.56 20.13
N PRO A 111 0.81 -23.67 20.89
CA PRO A 111 1.69 -23.92 22.02
C PRO A 111 3.18 -23.87 21.66
N GLN A 112 3.98 -23.40 22.62
CA GLN A 112 5.44 -23.40 22.51
C GLN A 112 5.97 -24.81 22.22
N GLY A 113 6.97 -24.89 21.35
CA GLY A 113 7.62 -26.14 20.94
C GLY A 113 6.91 -26.88 19.82
N GLN A 114 5.71 -26.45 19.41
CA GLN A 114 5.02 -27.06 18.28
C GLN A 114 5.51 -26.52 16.95
N LYS A 115 5.57 -27.40 15.96
CA LYS A 115 5.84 -27.05 14.57
C LYS A 115 4.54 -26.60 13.92
N ALA A 116 4.58 -25.44 13.26
CA ALA A 116 3.45 -24.87 12.55
C ALA A 116 3.92 -24.17 11.28
N CYS A 117 3.03 -24.11 10.30
CA CYS A 117 3.23 -23.40 9.06
C CYS A 117 2.40 -22.12 9.08
N PHE A 118 2.94 -21.04 8.54
CA PHE A 118 2.34 -19.72 8.67
C PHE A 118 2.66 -18.83 7.47
N GLU A 119 1.79 -17.84 7.29
CA GLU A 119 1.97 -16.74 6.37
C GLU A 119 2.47 -15.51 7.13
N TYR A 120 3.49 -14.85 6.58
CA TYR A 120 4.03 -13.63 7.14
C TYR A 120 4.43 -12.62 6.06
N LEU A 121 4.36 -11.34 6.41
CA LEU A 121 4.86 -10.24 5.59
C LEU A 121 6.30 -9.96 6.02
N ASP A 122 7.25 -10.14 5.09
CA ASP A 122 8.66 -9.90 5.36
C ASP A 122 9.04 -8.45 5.06
N LYS A 123 9.43 -7.69 6.09
CA LYS A 123 9.97 -6.33 5.93
C LYS A 123 11.21 -6.30 5.04
N PHE A 124 12.04 -7.35 5.06
CA PHE A 124 13.23 -7.39 4.21
C PHE A 124 12.88 -7.53 2.72
N LYS A 125 11.75 -8.18 2.42
CA LYS A 125 11.20 -8.26 1.06
C LYS A 125 10.41 -7.00 0.68
N TYR A 126 9.78 -6.37 1.65
CA TYR A 126 8.91 -5.20 1.48
C TYR A 126 9.34 -4.05 2.40
N PRO A 127 10.32 -3.21 1.98
CA PRO A 127 10.93 -2.19 2.84
C PRO A 127 9.98 -1.09 3.35
N HIS A 128 8.80 -0.94 2.75
CA HIS A 128 7.76 -0.01 3.18
C HIS A 128 7.04 -0.47 4.46
N LEU A 129 7.18 -1.75 4.84
CA LEU A 129 6.66 -2.26 6.11
C LEU A 129 7.54 -1.79 7.28
N SER A 130 6.90 -1.33 8.35
CA SER A 130 7.60 -0.92 9.58
C SER A 130 8.31 -2.09 10.27
N GLU A 131 7.70 -3.27 10.27
CA GLU A 131 8.21 -4.53 10.81
C GLU A 131 7.61 -5.74 10.10
N SER A 132 8.24 -6.91 10.25
CA SER A 132 7.70 -8.16 9.71
C SER A 132 6.48 -8.58 10.53
N LYS A 133 5.36 -8.86 9.85
CA LYS A 133 4.06 -9.11 10.47
C LYS A 133 3.58 -10.53 10.21
N PHE A 134 3.07 -11.20 11.24
CA PHE A 134 2.39 -12.46 11.13
C PHE A 134 0.98 -12.25 10.55
N VAL A 135 0.56 -13.09 9.61
CA VAL A 135 -0.75 -12.99 8.95
C VAL A 135 -1.70 -14.06 9.50
N GLN A 136 -1.38 -15.34 9.27
CA GLN A 136 -2.24 -16.45 9.67
C GLN A 136 -1.47 -17.76 9.74
N TRP A 137 -2.01 -18.74 10.47
CA TRP A 137 -1.58 -20.12 10.40
C TRP A 137 -2.13 -20.77 9.13
N ILE A 138 -1.35 -21.67 8.53
CA ILE A 138 -1.76 -22.45 7.37
C ILE A 138 -1.57 -23.93 7.65
N GLU A 139 -2.39 -24.75 7.01
CA GLU A 139 -2.20 -26.19 7.09
C GLU A 139 -0.92 -26.59 6.31
N PRO A 140 -0.19 -27.63 6.75
CA PRO A 140 0.99 -28.12 6.02
C PRO A 140 0.71 -28.50 4.56
N ASN A 141 -0.56 -28.82 4.24
CA ASN A 141 -0.99 -29.19 2.89
C ASN A 141 -1.15 -27.98 1.95
N GLU A 142 -1.14 -26.75 2.48
CA GLU A 142 -1.29 -25.51 1.71
C GLU A 142 0.06 -24.83 1.39
N MET A 143 1.17 -25.54 1.64
CA MET A 143 2.52 -25.14 1.25
C MET A 143 2.85 -25.46 -0.20
#